data_AF-A0A485CMW8-F1
#
_entry.id   AF-A0A485CMW8-F1
#
_cell.length_a   1.000
_cell.length_b   1.000
_cell.length_c   1.000
_cell.angle_alpha   90.00
_cell.angle_beta   90.00
_cell.angle_gamma   90.00
#
_symmetry.space_group_name_H-M   'P 1'
#
loop_
_entity.id
_entity.type
_entity.pdbx_description
1 polymer ?
#
loop_
_entity_poly.entity_id
_entity_poly.type
_entity_poly.pdbx_seq_one_letter_code
_entity_poly.pdbx_strand_id
1 'polypeptide(L)'
;MGDSARLHCVFALQNILGDQPVMLLLAWPYDPSLKFEVWRYFSHAFMHFSLMHILFNLLWWWYLGGAVEKRIGSGKLVVITVISALLSGFIQHQFSGPWFGGLSGVVYALMGYVWLRGERDPAKRRPICSVA
;
A
#
# COMPACT_ATOMS: atom_id res chain seq x y z
N MET A 1 -10.20 7.55 4.42
CA MET A 1 -10.05 7.86 5.88
C MET A 1 -10.03 6.60 6.76
N GLY A 2 -10.78 5.54 6.45
CA GLY A 2 -10.78 4.30 7.25
C GLY A 2 -9.53 3.42 7.16
N ASP A 3 -8.82 3.43 6.03
CA ASP A 3 -7.67 2.53 5.83
C ASP A 3 -6.43 2.96 6.60
N SER A 4 -6.27 4.27 6.82
CA SER A 4 -5.20 4.83 7.65
C SER A 4 -5.28 4.29 9.08
N ALA A 5 -6.47 4.15 9.66
CA ALA A 5 -6.64 3.62 11.01
C ALA A 5 -6.17 2.16 11.14
N ARG A 6 -6.41 1.34 10.11
CA ARG A 6 -5.97 -0.07 10.09
C ARG A 6 -4.45 -0.20 10.06
N LEU A 7 -3.75 0.64 9.29
CA LEU A 7 -2.28 0.65 9.26
C LEU A 7 -1.68 1.02 10.63
N HIS A 8 -2.22 2.04 11.30
CA HIS A 8 -1.76 2.42 12.63
C HIS A 8 -1.98 1.31 13.66
N CYS A 9 -3.11 0.60 13.62
CA CYS A 9 -3.39 -0.53 14.51
C CYS A 9 -2.40 -1.68 14.30
N VAL A 10 -2.09 -2.04 13.05
CA VAL A 10 -1.12 -3.11 12.75
C VAL A 10 0.29 -2.71 13.21
N PHE A 11 0.68 -1.46 13.00
CA PHE A 11 1.98 -0.96 13.47
C PHE A 11 2.05 -0.93 15.00
N ALA A 12 1.00 -0.49 15.70
CA ALA A 12 0.93 -0.55 17.15
C ALA A 12 1.02 -1.99 17.67
N LEU A 13 0.35 -2.94 16.98
CA LEU A 13 0.42 -4.36 17.29
C LEU A 13 1.85 -4.92 17.12
N GLN A 14 2.58 -4.52 16.07
CA GLN A 14 3.99 -4.89 15.87
C GLN A 14 4.89 -4.36 17.00
N ASN A 15 4.63 -3.16 17.50
CA ASN A 15 5.40 -2.60 18.63
C ASN A 15 5.11 -3.31 19.96
N ILE A 16 3.92 -3.93 20.12
CA ILE A 16 3.54 -4.65 21.34
C ILE A 16 3.96 -6.12 21.29
N LEU A 17 3.71 -6.81 20.17
CA LEU A 17 3.95 -8.25 20.03
C LEU A 17 5.32 -8.59 19.43
N GLY A 18 5.96 -7.64 18.75
CA GLY A 18 7.14 -7.87 17.92
C GLY A 18 6.80 -8.20 16.46
N ASP A 19 7.75 -8.00 15.56
CA ASP A 19 7.54 -8.15 14.11
C ASP A 19 7.30 -9.62 13.69
N GLN A 20 8.01 -10.56 14.32
CA GLN A 20 7.96 -11.98 13.98
C GLN A 20 6.56 -12.60 14.11
N PRO A 21 5.84 -12.47 15.24
CA PRO A 21 4.50 -13.04 15.37
C PRO A 21 3.49 -12.37 14.42
N VAL A 22 3.62 -11.08 14.13
CA VAL A 22 2.75 -10.39 13.18
C VAL A 22 3.02 -10.86 11.75
N MET A 23 4.29 -11.07 11.37
CA MET A 23 4.65 -11.63 10.07
C MET A 23 4.10 -13.04 9.87
N LEU A 24 4.14 -13.91 10.88
CA LEU A 24 3.56 -15.25 10.77
C LEU A 24 2.07 -15.22 10.41
N LEU A 25 1.34 -14.19 10.85
CA LEU A 25 -0.09 -14.04 10.58
C LEU A 25 -0.38 -13.31 9.26
N LEU A 26 0.42 -12.29 8.92
CA LEU A 26 0.09 -11.34 7.85
C LEU A 26 1.01 -11.38 6.63
N ALA A 27 2.16 -12.06 6.70
CA ALA A 27 3.07 -12.18 5.57
C ALA A 27 2.48 -13.00 4.43
N TRP A 28 3.06 -12.81 3.24
CA TRP A 28 2.76 -13.58 2.04
C TRP A 28 2.85 -15.09 2.34
N PRO A 29 2.05 -15.96 1.67
CA PRO A 29 2.09 -17.40 1.92
C PRO A 29 3.52 -17.95 1.81
N TYR A 30 4.06 -18.40 2.95
CA TYR A 30 5.42 -18.94 3.05
C TYR A 30 5.45 -20.47 3.05
N ASP A 31 4.28 -21.12 3.18
CA ASP A 31 4.12 -22.57 3.16
C ASP A 31 2.96 -22.97 2.22
N PRO A 32 3.04 -24.10 1.49
CA PRO A 32 1.98 -24.57 0.62
C PRO A 32 0.61 -24.77 1.29
N SER A 33 0.56 -25.00 2.60
CA SER A 33 -0.69 -25.09 3.37
C SER A 33 -1.42 -23.74 3.47
N LEU A 34 -0.69 -22.63 3.40
CA LEU A 34 -1.20 -21.26 3.57
C LEU A 34 -1.68 -20.62 2.26
N LYS A 35 -1.56 -21.31 1.12
CA LYS A 35 -1.92 -20.78 -0.21
C LYS A 35 -3.39 -20.39 -0.36
N PHE A 36 -4.27 -20.96 0.46
CA PHE A 36 -5.70 -20.65 0.45
C PHE A 36 -6.08 -19.50 1.39
N GLU A 37 -5.11 -18.97 2.15
CA GLU A 37 -5.31 -17.81 3.02
C GLU A 37 -5.29 -16.52 2.21
N VAL A 38 -6.40 -16.22 1.54
CA VAL A 38 -6.51 -15.13 0.55
C VAL A 38 -6.11 -13.77 1.12
N TRP A 39 -6.29 -13.54 2.42
CA TRP A 39 -5.90 -12.28 3.07
C TRP A 39 -4.39 -12.04 3.00
N ARG A 40 -3.54 -13.08 2.98
CA ARG A 40 -2.08 -12.96 2.95
C ARG A 40 -1.52 -12.26 1.72
N TYR A 41 -2.25 -12.33 0.62
CA TYR A 41 -1.91 -11.64 -0.63
C TYR A 41 -2.11 -10.12 -0.57
N PHE A 42 -2.72 -9.62 0.50
CA PHE A 42 -2.97 -8.19 0.69
C PHE A 42 -2.48 -7.69 2.05
N SER A 43 -2.52 -8.53 3.10
CA SER A 43 -2.18 -8.14 4.46
C SER A 43 -0.72 -7.71 4.63
N HIS A 44 0.17 -8.20 3.78
CA HIS A 44 1.58 -7.78 3.78
C HIS A 44 1.76 -6.28 3.56
N ALA A 45 0.83 -5.61 2.86
CA ALA A 45 0.89 -4.17 2.63
C ALA A 45 0.70 -3.32 3.90
N PHE A 46 0.13 -3.91 4.96
CA PHE A 46 -0.14 -3.20 6.22
C PHE A 46 1.03 -3.24 7.22
N MET A 47 1.95 -4.20 7.06
CA MET A 47 3.09 -4.35 7.97
C MET A 47 4.19 -3.33 7.68
N HIS A 48 4.75 -2.73 8.72
CA HIS A 48 5.86 -1.77 8.58
C HIS A 48 6.92 -2.02 9.66
N PHE A 49 8.18 -2.09 9.26
CA PHE A 49 9.29 -2.47 10.16
C PHE A 49 10.05 -1.28 10.76
N SER A 50 9.69 -0.05 10.39
CA SER A 50 10.31 1.15 10.97
C SER A 50 9.35 2.33 10.95
N LEU A 51 9.55 3.25 11.91
CA LEU A 51 8.75 4.46 12.03
C LEU A 51 8.88 5.34 10.77
N MET A 52 10.09 5.50 10.24
CA MET A 52 10.30 6.27 9.01
C MET A 52 9.60 5.62 7.83
N HIS A 53 9.57 4.29 7.74
CA HIS A 53 8.92 3.59 6.65
C HIS A 53 7.39 3.81 6.65
N ILE A 54 6.74 3.74 7.81
CA ILE A 54 5.29 4.01 7.90
C ILE A 54 4.97 5.49 7.66
N LEU A 55 5.77 6.41 8.20
CA LEU A 55 5.56 7.86 8.03
C LEU A 55 5.61 8.26 6.54
N PHE A 56 6.64 7.85 5.81
CA PHE A 56 6.76 8.16 4.39
C PHE A 56 5.65 7.54 3.56
N ASN A 57 5.30 6.27 3.82
CA ASN A 57 4.23 5.60 3.10
C ASN A 57 2.87 6.26 3.32
N LEU A 58 2.54 6.63 4.56
CA LEU A 58 1.29 7.31 4.89
C LEU A 58 1.23 8.72 4.30
N LEU A 59 2.35 9.45 4.31
CA LEU A 59 2.42 10.78 3.71
C LEU A 59 2.14 10.73 2.21
N TRP A 60 2.79 9.81 1.49
CA TRP A 60 2.56 9.65 0.05
C TRP A 60 1.20 9.09 -0.29
N TRP A 61 0.71 8.13 0.49
CA TRP A 61 -0.64 7.60 0.35
C TRP A 61 -1.69 8.68 0.56
N TRP A 62 -1.56 9.51 1.60
CA TRP A 62 -2.48 10.61 1.87
C TRP A 62 -2.45 11.65 0.74
N TYR A 63 -1.26 12.05 0.30
CA TYR A 63 -1.10 13.07 -0.73
C TYR A 63 -1.56 12.59 -2.11
N LEU A 64 -1.02 11.46 -2.61
CA LEU A 64 -1.33 10.94 -3.95
C LEU A 64 -2.67 10.21 -3.99
N GLY A 65 -2.91 9.35 -3.00
CA GLY A 65 -4.17 8.60 -2.89
C GLY A 65 -5.35 9.53 -2.69
N GLY A 66 -5.22 10.55 -1.83
CA GLY A 66 -6.25 11.58 -1.67
C GLY A 66 -6.50 12.39 -2.93
N ALA A 67 -5.45 12.74 -3.69
CA ALA A 67 -5.60 13.42 -4.98
C ALA A 67 -6.31 12.54 -6.03
N VAL A 68 -5.98 11.25 -6.08
CA VAL A 68 -6.63 10.26 -6.96
C VAL A 68 -8.09 10.06 -6.58
N GLU A 69 -8.39 9.88 -5.29
CA GLU A 69 -9.75 9.70 -4.79
C GLU A 69 -10.61 10.93 -5.09
N LYS A 70 -10.11 12.14 -4.79
CA LYS A 70 -10.87 13.39 -4.98
C LYS A 70 -11.12 13.73 -6.46
N ARG A 71 -10.18 13.39 -7.35
CA ARG A 71 -10.25 13.76 -8.78
C ARG A 71 -10.79 12.68 -9.71
N ILE A 72 -10.73 11.41 -9.31
CA ILE A 72 -11.06 10.25 -10.15
C ILE A 72 -12.14 9.38 -9.51
N GLY A 73 -12.21 9.38 -8.18
CA GLY A 73 -13.14 8.58 -7.39
C GLY A 73 -12.45 7.42 -6.68
N SER A 74 -13.05 7.04 -5.54
CA SER A 74 -12.54 5.98 -4.64
C SER A 74 -12.38 4.63 -5.32
N GLY A 75 -13.24 4.29 -6.31
CA GLY A 75 -13.15 3.02 -7.03
C GLY A 75 -11.83 2.83 -7.78
N LYS A 76 -11.27 3.91 -8.36
CA LYS A 76 -9.98 3.81 -9.05
C LYS A 76 -8.83 3.61 -8.06
N LEU A 77 -8.89 4.29 -6.90
CA LEU A 77 -7.89 4.13 -5.84
C LEU A 77 -7.85 2.68 -5.34
N VAL A 78 -9.01 2.07 -5.09
CA VAL A 78 -9.11 0.66 -4.68
C VAL A 78 -8.49 -0.26 -5.72
N VAL A 79 -8.82 -0.10 -7.00
CA VAL A 79 -8.27 -0.93 -8.08
C VAL A 79 -6.75 -0.80 -8.17
N ILE A 80 -6.21 0.41 -8.13
CA ILE A 80 -4.76 0.63 -8.15
C ILE A 80 -4.11 -0.07 -6.94
N THR A 81 -4.70 0.07 -5.76
CA THR A 81 -4.18 -0.51 -4.51
C THR A 81 -4.16 -2.03 -4.54
N VAL A 82 -5.28 -2.65 -4.94
CA VAL A 82 -5.41 -4.12 -5.00
C VAL A 82 -4.43 -4.70 -6.01
N ILE A 83 -4.37 -4.15 -7.22
CA ILE A 83 -3.50 -4.66 -8.29
C ILE A 83 -2.03 -4.45 -7.93
N SER A 84 -1.67 -3.26 -7.45
CA SER A 84 -0.27 -2.97 -7.11
C SER A 84 0.21 -3.76 -5.90
N ALA A 85 -0.62 -3.94 -4.86
CA ALA A 85 -0.28 -4.79 -3.72
C ALA A 85 -0.01 -6.23 -4.16
N LEU A 86 -0.90 -6.82 -4.97
CA LEU A 86 -0.74 -8.18 -5.49
C LEU A 86 0.51 -8.32 -6.37
N LEU A 87 0.69 -7.43 -7.34
CA LEU A 87 1.77 -7.54 -8.31
C LEU A 87 3.13 -7.29 -7.64
N SER A 88 3.23 -6.26 -6.80
CA SER A 88 4.46 -5.98 -6.05
C SER A 88 4.78 -7.10 -5.06
N GLY A 89 3.78 -7.64 -4.36
CA GLY A 89 3.96 -8.76 -3.45
C GLY A 89 4.40 -10.04 -4.16
N PHE A 90 3.81 -10.34 -5.32
CA PHE A 90 4.20 -11.50 -6.13
C PHE A 90 5.65 -11.39 -6.62
N ILE A 91 6.04 -10.23 -7.16
CA ILE A 91 7.41 -9.99 -7.61
C ILE A 91 8.38 -10.10 -6.43
N GLN A 92 8.09 -9.42 -5.32
CA GLN A 92 8.94 -9.46 -4.13
C GLN A 92 9.11 -10.89 -3.60
N HIS A 93 8.03 -11.66 -3.55
CA HIS A 93 8.07 -13.07 -3.16
C HIS A 93 9.00 -13.90 -4.06
N GLN A 94 8.90 -13.70 -5.39
CA GLN A 94 9.67 -14.46 -6.37
C GLN A 94 11.18 -14.17 -6.28
N PHE A 95 11.57 -12.94 -5.95
CA PHE A 95 12.99 -12.52 -5.94
C PHE A 95 13.65 -12.55 -4.55
N SER A 96 12.89 -12.40 -3.47
CA SER A 96 13.45 -12.23 -2.12
C SER A 96 12.75 -13.07 -1.04
N GLY A 97 11.76 -13.88 -1.41
CA GLY A 97 11.00 -14.71 -0.48
C GLY A 97 9.83 -13.99 0.18
N PRO A 98 9.07 -14.68 1.05
CA PRO A 98 7.77 -14.21 1.57
C PRO A 98 7.86 -13.21 2.74
N TRP A 99 9.06 -13.00 3.30
CA TRP A 99 9.28 -12.16 4.48
C TRP A 99 9.45 -10.68 4.13
N PHE A 100 8.36 -10.06 3.68
CA PHE A 100 8.33 -8.65 3.34
C PHE A 100 7.00 -8.02 3.79
N GLY A 101 7.00 -6.69 3.82
CA GLY A 101 5.84 -5.91 4.20
C GLY A 101 6.02 -4.44 3.90
N GLY A 102 4.91 -3.76 3.65
CA GLY A 102 4.86 -2.31 3.46
C GLY A 102 3.99 -1.89 2.29
N LEU A 103 3.50 -0.66 2.39
CA LEU A 103 2.65 -0.01 1.38
C LEU A 103 3.46 0.55 0.19
N SER A 104 4.79 0.42 0.20
CA SER A 104 5.69 1.08 -0.74
C SER A 104 5.41 0.72 -2.20
N GLY A 105 5.11 -0.55 -2.50
CA GLY A 105 4.72 -0.98 -3.85
C GLY A 105 3.48 -0.24 -4.38
N VAL A 106 2.52 0.03 -3.50
CA VAL A 106 1.31 0.80 -3.82
C VAL A 106 1.63 2.28 -4.03
N VAL A 107 2.51 2.83 -3.19
CA VAL A 107 2.97 4.23 -3.32
C VAL A 107 3.69 4.45 -4.65
N TYR A 108 4.59 3.55 -5.06
CA TYR A 108 5.25 3.64 -6.36
C TYR A 108 4.27 3.55 -7.53
N ALA A 109 3.26 2.67 -7.44
CA ALA A 109 2.20 2.60 -8.44
C ALA A 109 1.39 3.90 -8.51
N LEU A 110 1.07 4.52 -7.38
CA LEU A 110 0.38 5.82 -7.33
C LEU A 110 1.24 6.94 -7.91
N MET A 111 2.53 6.98 -7.61
CA MET A 111 3.47 7.96 -8.20
C MET A 111 3.49 7.83 -9.72
N GLY A 112 3.70 6.62 -10.24
CA GLY A 112 3.71 6.36 -11.68
C GLY A 112 2.37 6.71 -12.34
N TYR A 113 1.25 6.36 -11.69
CA TYR A 113 -0.08 6.67 -12.20
C TYR A 113 -0.35 8.18 -12.27
N VAL A 114 -0.07 8.91 -11.19
CA VAL A 114 -0.29 10.36 -11.12
C VAL A 114 0.61 11.10 -12.09
N TRP A 115 1.89 10.72 -12.18
CA TRP A 115 2.84 11.34 -13.10
C TRP A 115 2.45 11.11 -14.56
N LEU A 116 2.23 9.85 -14.96
CA LEU A 116 1.88 9.49 -16.34
C LEU A 116 0.55 10.13 -16.78
N ARG A 117 -0.44 10.18 -15.87
CA ARG A 117 -1.71 10.86 -16.14
C ARG A 117 -1.52 12.37 -16.28
N GLY A 118 -0.67 12.97 -15.44
CA GLY A 118 -0.35 14.38 -15.51
C GLY A 118 0.37 14.76 -16.81
N GLU A 119 1.14 13.85 -17.38
CA GLU A 119 1.84 14.06 -18.66
C GLU A 119 0.92 13.85 -19.87
N ARG A 120 0.08 12.82 -19.85
CA ARG A 120 -0.79 12.46 -20.98
C ARG A 120 -2.09 13.26 -21.07
N ASP A 121 -2.56 13.84 -19.97
CA ASP A 121 -3.80 14.64 -19.94
C ASP A 121 -3.56 15.98 -19.22
N PRO A 122 -2.75 16.88 -19.82
CA PRO A 122 -2.43 18.18 -19.22
C PRO A 122 -3.67 19.08 -19.07
N ALA A 123 -4.74 18.85 -19.83
CA ALA A 123 -6.01 19.57 -19.70
C ALA A 123 -6.69 19.35 -18.33
N LYS A 124 -6.39 18.24 -17.64
CA LYS A 124 -6.84 17.97 -16.27
C LYS A 124 -5.82 18.37 -15.19
N ARG A 125 -4.68 19.00 -15.53
CA ARG A 125 -3.77 19.66 -14.58
C ARG A 125 -4.43 20.94 -14.03
N ARG A 126 -5.47 20.82 -13.22
CA ARG A 126 -5.92 21.95 -12.40
C ARG A 126 -5.00 22.08 -11.18
N PRO A 127 -4.49 23.29 -10.86
CA PRO A 127 -3.58 23.51 -9.75
C PRO A 127 -4.19 23.00 -8.44
N ILE A 128 -3.33 22.47 -7.56
CA ILE A 128 -3.70 21.88 -6.27
C ILE A 128 -4.38 22.89 -5.34
N CYS A 129 -4.27 24.19 -5.65
CA CYS A 129 -4.91 25.30 -4.93
C CYS A 129 -6.45 25.38 -5.06
N SER A 130 -7.09 24.60 -5.93
CA SER A 130 -8.56 24.66 -6.14
C SER A 130 -9.37 23.83 -5.14
N VAL A 131 -8.75 23.28 -4.09
CA VAL A 131 -9.39 22.30 -3.20
C VAL A 131 -9.23 22.58 -1.71
N ALA A 132 -8.79 23.80 -1.37
CA ALA A 132 -8.90 24.38 -0.04
C ALA A 132 -10.18 25.23 0.05
#